data_AF-A0A3S0KC38-F1
#
_entry.id   AF-A0A3S0KC38-F1
#
_cell.length_a   1.000
_cell.length_b   1.000
_cell.length_c   1.000
_cell.angle_alpha   90.00
_cell.angle_beta   90.00
_cell.angle_gamma   90.00
#
_symmetry.space_group_name_H-M   'P 1'
#
loop_
_entity.id
_entity.type
_entity.pdbx_description
1 polymer ?
#
loop_
_entity_poly.entity_id
_entity_poly.type
_entity_poly.pdbx_seq_one_letter_code
_entity_poly.pdbx_strand_id
1 'polypeptide(L)'
;MTALRLFAAALFGAAFSLIAFAAFYVRGDLGGVFRYLGARGDARRLAESGASAEQVAAAQAQVHALADAAAHPDFAVQMIPLAALLGVVAGYGVWRLFGSRAGRAQAADVQERMLLRLAYRQGGRFDLDDLTSASPLDEVQARAAVRRLKEAGQLRDVEGGLYELI
;
A
#
# COMPACT_ATOMS: atom_id res chain seq x y z
N MET A 1 -14.41 -9.34 0.42
CA MET A 1 -13.08 -8.70 0.22
C MET A 1 -13.12 -7.39 -0.58
N THR A 2 -14.14 -7.12 -1.40
CA THR A 2 -14.26 -5.89 -2.21
C THR A 2 -14.58 -4.62 -1.39
N ALA A 3 -15.45 -4.70 -0.38
CA ALA A 3 -15.81 -3.55 0.45
C ALA A 3 -14.61 -2.98 1.26
N LEU A 4 -13.85 -3.86 1.93
CA LEU A 4 -12.64 -3.47 2.67
C LEU A 4 -11.59 -2.82 1.74
N ARG A 5 -11.45 -3.34 0.52
CA ARG A 5 -10.53 -2.80 -0.49
C ARG A 5 -10.97 -1.42 -0.98
N LEU A 6 -12.27 -1.22 -1.22
CA LEU A 6 -12.81 0.09 -1.57
C LEU A 6 -12.62 1.10 -0.42
N PHE A 7 -12.87 0.67 0.81
CA PHE A 7 -12.67 1.50 2.00
C PHE A 7 -11.19 1.91 2.15
N ALA A 8 -10.26 0.97 2.02
CA ALA A 8 -8.83 1.27 2.09
C ALA A 8 -8.36 2.21 0.96
N ALA A 9 -8.85 2.00 -0.26
CA ALA A 9 -8.52 2.87 -1.40
C ALA A 9 -9.09 4.29 -1.23
N ALA A 10 -10.32 4.41 -0.74
CA ALA A 10 -10.96 5.69 -0.46
C ALA A 10 -10.24 6.44 0.68
N LEU A 11 -9.92 5.75 1.78
CA LEU A 11 -9.17 6.31 2.90
C LEU A 11 -7.80 6.82 2.45
N PHE A 12 -7.08 6.02 1.65
CA PHE A 12 -5.79 6.40 1.13
C PHE A 12 -5.88 7.61 0.18
N GLY A 13 -6.86 7.61 -0.72
CA GLY A 13 -7.08 8.74 -1.63
C GLY A 13 -7.43 10.04 -0.89
N ALA A 14 -8.28 9.96 0.13
CA ALA A 14 -8.64 11.10 0.97
C ALA A 14 -7.43 11.63 1.77
N ALA A 15 -6.65 10.74 2.38
CA ALA A 15 -5.42 11.11 3.08
C ALA A 15 -4.41 11.77 2.13
N PHE A 16 -4.24 11.23 0.92
CA PHE A 16 -3.34 11.79 -0.08
C PHE A 16 -3.80 13.17 -0.55
N SER A 17 -5.10 13.36 -0.77
CA SER A 17 -5.68 14.66 -1.10
C SER A 17 -5.40 15.70 0.01
N LEU A 18 -5.55 15.31 1.28
CA LEU A 18 -5.26 16.18 2.42
C LEU A 18 -3.78 16.57 2.48
N ILE A 19 -2.87 15.61 2.23
CA ILE A 19 -1.43 15.87 2.19
C ILE A 19 -1.08 16.81 1.03
N ALA A 20 -1.65 16.58 -0.16
CA ALA A 20 -1.45 17.44 -1.32
C ALA A 20 -1.95 18.87 -1.05
N PHE A 21 -3.13 18.99 -0.45
CA PHE A 21 -3.67 20.29 -0.03
C PHE A 21 -2.75 20.99 0.97
N ALA A 22 -2.26 20.28 1.99
CA ALA A 22 -1.32 20.83 2.96
C ALA A 22 -0.01 21.30 2.30
N ALA A 23 0.51 20.55 1.32
CA ALA A 23 1.68 20.93 0.56
C ALA A 23 1.44 22.20 -0.27
N PHE A 24 0.26 22.34 -0.88
CA PHE A 24 -0.14 23.58 -1.57
C PHE A 24 -0.31 24.74 -0.60
N TYR A 25 -0.88 24.49 0.58
CA TYR A 25 -1.08 25.51 1.63
C TYR A 25 0.22 26.17 2.07
N VAL A 26 1.33 25.43 2.06
CA VAL A 26 2.66 26.00 2.37
C VAL A 26 3.50 26.26 1.12
N ARG A 27 2.93 26.10 -0.08
CA ARG A 27 3.64 26.19 -1.37
C ARG A 27 4.91 25.31 -1.45
N GLY A 28 4.93 24.23 -0.69
CA GLY A 28 6.11 23.36 -0.54
C GLY A 28 7.27 23.94 0.29
N ASP A 29 7.09 25.05 1.02
CA ASP A 29 8.12 25.60 1.92
C ASP A 29 8.22 24.79 3.23
N LEU A 30 8.87 23.63 3.12
CA LEU A 30 9.18 22.79 4.29
C LEU A 30 10.11 23.52 5.27
N GLY A 31 10.98 24.42 4.81
CA GLY A 31 11.87 25.21 5.66
C GLY A 31 11.09 26.17 6.57
N GLY A 32 10.06 26.82 6.03
CA GLY A 32 9.08 27.61 6.79
C GLY A 32 8.36 26.77 7.85
N VAL A 33 7.90 25.57 7.47
CA VAL A 33 7.25 24.64 8.42
C VAL A 33 8.18 24.25 9.56
N PHE A 34 9.44 23.88 9.27
CA PHE A 34 10.39 23.52 10.33
C PHE A 34 10.72 24.70 11.27
N ARG A 35 10.83 25.92 10.73
CA ARG A 35 11.00 27.13 11.56
C ARG A 35 9.80 27.37 12.46
N TYR A 36 8.58 27.24 11.92
CA TYR A 36 7.35 27.32 12.71
C TYR A 36 7.31 26.27 13.83
N LEU A 37 7.62 25.00 13.52
CA LEU A 37 7.63 23.91 14.50
C LEU A 37 8.69 24.13 15.59
N GLY A 38 9.88 24.61 15.21
CA GLY A 38 10.94 24.99 16.14
C GLY A 38 10.48 26.10 17.09
N ALA A 39 10.00 27.22 16.55
CA ALA A 39 9.51 28.36 17.33
C ALA A 39 8.34 27.97 18.25
N ARG A 40 7.45 27.08 17.80
CA ARG A 40 6.37 26.55 18.64
C ARG A 40 6.89 25.71 19.80
N GLY A 41 7.93 24.91 19.56
CA GLY A 41 8.61 24.15 20.61
C GLY A 41 9.32 25.05 21.62
N ASP A 42 9.99 26.10 21.14
CA ASP A 42 10.66 27.11 21.99
C ASP A 42 9.65 27.88 22.84
N ALA A 43 8.55 28.35 22.25
CA ALA A 43 7.49 29.04 22.97
C ALA A 43 6.86 28.17 24.07
N ARG A 44 6.68 26.87 23.80
CA ARG A 44 6.18 25.93 24.80
C ARG A 44 7.17 25.75 25.96
N ARG A 45 8.46 25.54 25.67
CA ARG A 45 9.50 25.42 26.69
C ARG A 45 9.63 26.69 27.52
N LEU A 46 9.48 27.87 26.90
CA LEU A 46 9.50 29.16 27.58
C LEU A 46 8.33 29.31 28.56
N ALA A 47 7.14 28.87 28.18
CA ALA A 47 5.99 28.85 29.08
C ALA A 47 6.19 27.86 30.25
N GLU A 48 6.77 26.69 29.97
CA GLU A 48 7.07 25.66 30.99
C GLU A 48 8.20 26.10 31.95
N SER A 49 9.12 26.96 31.51
CA SER A 49 10.22 27.48 32.36
C SER A 49 9.77 28.58 33.33
N GLY A 50 8.48 28.95 33.35
CA GLY A 50 7.96 30.01 34.22
C GLY A 50 8.36 31.42 33.77
N ALA A 51 8.60 31.62 32.47
CA ALA A 51 8.87 32.94 31.91
C ALA A 51 7.70 33.91 32.14
N SER A 52 7.97 35.22 32.06
CA SER A 52 6.93 36.22 32.26
C SER A 52 5.85 36.13 31.17
N ALA A 53 4.63 36.56 31.50
CA ALA A 53 3.51 36.56 30.55
C ALA A 53 3.83 37.36 29.27
N GLU A 54 4.59 38.46 29.40
CA GLU A 54 5.05 39.26 28.26
C GLU A 54 6.01 38.49 27.34
N GLN A 55 6.94 37.72 27.91
CA GLN A 55 7.87 36.90 27.14
C GLN A 55 7.14 35.78 26.38
N VAL A 56 6.17 35.14 27.03
CA VAL A 56 5.34 34.11 26.40
C VAL A 56 4.48 34.71 25.28
N ALA A 57 3.88 35.88 25.51
CA ALA A 57 3.09 36.57 24.49
C ALA A 57 3.92 36.98 23.26
N ALA A 58 5.15 37.48 23.48
CA ALA A 58 6.07 37.82 22.40
C ALA A 58 6.49 36.58 21.59
N ALA A 59 6.77 35.45 22.26
CA ALA A 59 7.08 34.19 21.60
C ALA A 59 5.89 33.66 20.78
N GLN A 60 4.67 33.74 21.32
CA GLN A 60 3.45 33.38 20.58
C GLN A 60 3.23 34.27 19.36
N ALA A 61 3.44 35.58 19.48
CA ALA A 61 3.34 36.51 18.36
C ALA A 61 4.35 36.16 17.24
N GLN A 62 5.57 35.76 17.61
CA GLN A 62 6.56 35.28 16.63
C GLN A 62 6.12 33.98 15.94
N VAL A 63 5.53 33.04 16.68
CA VAL A 63 4.97 31.79 16.11
C VAL A 63 3.84 32.10 15.12
N HIS A 64 2.96 33.04 15.44
CA HIS A 64 1.88 33.48 14.54
C HIS A 64 2.44 34.12 13.27
N ALA A 65 3.42 35.03 13.40
CA ALA A 65 4.06 35.65 12.25
C ALA A 65 4.73 34.63 11.31
N LEU A 66 5.34 33.58 11.87
CA LEU A 66 5.92 32.48 11.07
C LEU A 66 4.84 31.63 10.38
N ALA A 67 3.69 31.40 11.03
CA ALA A 67 2.58 30.69 10.42
C ALA A 67 2.00 31.48 9.23
N ASP A 68 1.78 32.78 9.40
CA ASP A 68 1.26 33.65 8.36
C ASP A 68 2.23 33.77 7.17
N ALA A 69 3.53 33.85 7.45
CA ALA A 69 4.56 33.91 6.41
C ALA A 69 4.68 32.62 5.58
N ALA A 70 4.39 31.47 6.18
CA ALA A 70 4.46 30.17 5.50
C ALA A 70 3.14 29.82 4.79
N ALA A 71 2.02 30.42 5.18
CA ALA A 71 0.70 30.08 4.68
C ALA A 71 0.34 30.83 3.38
N HIS A 72 -0.20 30.10 2.42
CA HIS A 72 -0.74 30.61 1.16
C HIS A 72 -2.15 30.04 0.91
N PRO A 73 -3.16 30.49 1.69
CA PRO A 73 -4.51 29.93 1.64
C PRO A 73 -5.18 30.08 0.27
N ASP A 74 -5.02 31.23 -0.39
CA ASP A 74 -5.66 31.49 -1.70
C ASP A 74 -5.15 30.52 -2.78
N PHE A 75 -3.84 30.27 -2.79
CA PHE A 75 -3.25 29.29 -3.70
C PHE A 75 -3.75 27.87 -3.38
N ALA A 76 -3.82 27.50 -2.11
CA ALA A 76 -4.32 26.18 -1.69
C ALA A 76 -5.77 25.94 -2.15
N VAL A 77 -6.63 26.96 -2.00
CA VAL A 77 -8.04 26.90 -2.42
C VAL A 77 -8.16 26.71 -3.93
N GLN A 78 -7.35 27.42 -4.72
CA GLN A 78 -7.31 27.25 -6.17
C GLN A 78 -6.84 25.85 -6.59
N MET A 79 -6.00 25.19 -5.76
CA MET A 79 -5.47 23.86 -6.03
C MET A 79 -6.33 22.71 -5.48
N ILE A 80 -7.49 22.98 -4.84
CA ILE A 80 -8.42 21.94 -4.37
C ILE A 80 -8.75 20.92 -5.48
N PRO A 81 -9.10 21.32 -6.73
CA PRO A 81 -9.39 20.36 -7.78
C PRO A 81 -8.21 19.43 -8.09
N LEU A 82 -6.99 19.98 -8.07
CA LEU A 82 -5.77 19.22 -8.33
C LEU A 82 -5.45 18.25 -7.17
N ALA A 83 -5.59 18.69 -5.92
CA ALA A 83 -5.41 17.84 -4.74
C ALA A 83 -6.41 16.67 -4.74
N ALA A 84 -7.67 16.94 -5.10
CA ALA A 84 -8.69 15.91 -5.24
C ALA A 84 -8.36 14.92 -6.36
N LEU A 85 -7.92 15.41 -7.53
CA LEU A 85 -7.50 14.55 -8.64
C LEU A 85 -6.33 13.64 -8.24
N LEU A 86 -5.33 14.21 -7.58
CA LEU A 86 -4.19 13.47 -7.03
C LEU A 86 -4.63 12.37 -6.04
N GLY A 87 -5.58 12.68 -5.15
CA GLY A 87 -6.19 11.71 -4.25
C GLY A 87 -6.89 10.56 -4.98
N VAL A 88 -7.67 10.87 -6.03
CA VAL A 88 -8.33 9.86 -6.87
C VAL A 88 -7.31 8.96 -7.57
N VAL A 89 -6.26 9.54 -8.15
CA VAL A 89 -5.18 8.77 -8.82
C VAL A 89 -4.48 7.85 -7.83
N ALA A 90 -4.15 8.35 -6.63
CA ALA A 90 -3.51 7.57 -5.59
C ALA A 90 -4.40 6.42 -5.09
N GLY A 91 -5.68 6.71 -4.80
CA GLY A 91 -6.67 5.71 -4.38
C GLY A 91 -6.89 4.64 -5.46
N TYR A 92 -6.96 5.04 -6.73
CA TYR A 92 -7.03 4.10 -7.85
C TYR A 92 -5.79 3.21 -7.95
N GLY A 93 -4.59 3.78 -7.77
CA GLY A 93 -3.33 3.03 -7.73
C GLY A 93 -3.33 1.94 -6.65
N VAL A 94 -3.73 2.30 -5.43
CA VAL A 94 -3.89 1.36 -4.32
C VAL A 94 -4.92 0.29 -4.66
N TRP A 95 -6.11 0.70 -5.13
CA TRP A 95 -7.14 -0.25 -5.53
C TRP A 95 -6.60 -1.24 -6.56
N ARG A 96 -5.90 -0.78 -7.61
CA ARG A 96 -5.33 -1.63 -8.66
C ARG A 96 -4.29 -2.61 -8.11
N LEU A 97 -3.39 -2.15 -7.24
CA LEU A 97 -2.35 -2.98 -6.62
C LEU A 97 -2.97 -4.12 -5.79
N PHE A 98 -3.94 -3.82 -4.94
CA PHE A 98 -4.63 -4.85 -4.15
C PHE A 98 -5.44 -5.82 -5.01
N GLY A 99 -5.97 -5.37 -6.16
CA GLY A 99 -6.68 -6.24 -7.11
C GLY A 99 -5.79 -7.24 -7.82
N SER A 100 -4.55 -6.84 -8.11
CA SER A 100 -3.59 -7.72 -8.80
C SER A 100 -3.06 -8.86 -7.93
N ARG A 101 -3.03 -8.68 -6.60
CA ARG A 101 -2.42 -9.64 -5.66
C ARG A 101 -3.40 -10.58 -4.98
N ALA A 102 -4.62 -10.14 -4.70
CA ALA A 102 -5.57 -10.88 -3.86
C ALA A 102 -6.13 -12.18 -4.49
N GLY A 103 -6.04 -12.37 -5.81
CA GLY A 103 -6.58 -13.57 -6.47
C GLY A 103 -5.54 -14.53 -7.05
N ARG A 104 -4.29 -14.09 -7.28
CA ARG A 104 -3.38 -14.79 -8.20
C ARG A 104 -2.11 -15.34 -7.56
N ALA A 105 -1.59 -14.71 -6.51
CA ALA A 105 -0.33 -15.16 -5.91
C ALA A 105 -0.55 -16.19 -4.79
N GLN A 106 -1.48 -15.95 -3.87
CA GLN A 106 -1.57 -16.77 -2.65
C GLN A 106 -2.20 -18.16 -2.89
N ALA A 107 -3.22 -18.27 -3.73
CA ALA A 107 -3.83 -19.55 -4.06
C ALA A 107 -2.97 -20.36 -5.04
N ALA A 108 -2.36 -19.71 -6.03
CA ALA A 108 -1.44 -20.36 -6.98
C ALA A 108 -0.22 -20.93 -6.26
N ASP A 109 0.41 -20.15 -5.40
CA ASP A 109 1.62 -20.54 -4.66
C ASP A 109 1.34 -21.66 -3.64
N VAL A 110 0.17 -21.68 -3.00
CA VAL A 110 -0.22 -22.81 -2.12
C VAL A 110 -0.49 -24.08 -2.94
N GLN A 111 -1.25 -23.96 -4.04
CA GLN A 111 -1.55 -25.10 -4.92
C GLN A 111 -0.29 -25.69 -5.56
N GLU A 112 0.61 -24.82 -6.04
CA GLU A 112 1.90 -25.20 -6.62
C GLU A 112 2.80 -25.84 -5.56
N ARG A 113 2.89 -25.28 -4.34
CA ARG A 113 3.65 -25.91 -3.24
C ARG A 113 3.11 -27.27 -2.84
N MET A 114 1.80 -27.48 -2.87
CA MET A 114 1.19 -28.78 -2.57
C MET A 114 1.52 -29.81 -3.65
N LEU A 115 1.42 -29.41 -4.92
CA LEU A 115 1.78 -30.27 -6.05
C LEU A 115 3.27 -30.62 -6.03
N LEU A 116 4.16 -29.64 -5.83
CA LEU A 116 5.60 -29.89 -5.71
C LEU A 116 5.92 -30.85 -4.57
N ARG A 117 5.25 -30.68 -3.40
CA ARG A 117 5.43 -31.57 -2.25
C ARG A 117 4.99 -33.00 -2.56
N LEU A 118 3.89 -33.18 -3.29
CA LEU A 118 3.44 -34.50 -3.75
C LEU A 118 4.42 -35.10 -4.75
N ALA A 119 4.84 -34.32 -5.75
CA ALA A 119 5.80 -34.74 -6.77
C ALA A 119 7.10 -35.22 -6.12
N TYR A 120 7.68 -34.47 -5.17
CA TYR A 120 8.87 -34.91 -4.43
C TYR A 120 8.63 -36.19 -3.61
N ARG A 121 7.43 -36.38 -3.03
CA ARG A 121 7.09 -37.60 -2.28
C ARG A 121 6.96 -38.83 -3.19
N GLN A 122 6.54 -38.64 -4.44
CA GLN A 122 6.36 -39.70 -5.44
C GLN A 122 7.57 -39.87 -6.38
N GLY A 123 8.72 -39.25 -6.06
CA GLY A 123 9.95 -39.41 -6.85
C GLY A 123 9.95 -38.63 -8.16
N GLY A 124 9.18 -37.54 -8.23
CA GLY A 124 9.13 -36.62 -9.36
C GLY A 124 8.06 -36.95 -10.40
N ARG A 125 7.29 -38.04 -10.24
CA ARG A 125 6.25 -38.45 -11.19
C ARG A 125 4.89 -38.60 -10.50
N PHE A 126 3.83 -38.09 -11.12
CA PHE A 126 2.47 -38.15 -10.58
C PHE A 126 1.41 -38.01 -11.69
N ASP A 127 0.21 -38.55 -11.48
CA ASP A 127 -0.96 -38.28 -12.34
C ASP A 127 -1.90 -37.23 -11.68
N LEU A 128 -2.85 -36.70 -12.44
CA LEU A 128 -3.94 -35.86 -11.95
C LEU A 128 -4.79 -36.57 -10.88
N ASP A 129 -5.00 -37.87 -11.01
CA ASP A 129 -5.74 -38.67 -10.02
C ASP A 129 -4.98 -38.76 -8.69
N ASP A 130 -3.64 -38.82 -8.73
CA ASP A 130 -2.82 -38.77 -7.52
C ASP A 130 -2.94 -37.42 -6.81
N LEU A 131 -3.05 -36.33 -7.59
CA LEU A 131 -3.20 -34.97 -7.08
C LEU A 131 -4.55 -34.74 -6.38
N THR A 132 -5.64 -35.22 -6.97
CA THR A 132 -6.98 -35.09 -6.39
C THR A 132 -7.19 -36.03 -5.20
N SER A 133 -6.51 -37.18 -5.18
CA SER A 133 -6.61 -38.15 -4.08
C SER A 133 -5.72 -37.81 -2.88
N ALA A 134 -4.52 -37.28 -3.11
CA ALA A 134 -3.53 -37.03 -2.06
C ALA A 134 -3.52 -35.57 -1.55
N SER A 135 -4.22 -34.66 -2.21
CA SER A 135 -4.31 -33.24 -1.85
C SER A 135 -5.78 -32.82 -1.75
N PRO A 136 -6.15 -31.86 -0.88
CA PRO A 136 -7.50 -31.29 -0.81
C PRO A 136 -7.85 -30.39 -2.01
N LEU A 137 -7.26 -30.66 -3.19
CA LEU A 137 -7.50 -29.91 -4.43
C LEU A 137 -8.65 -30.54 -5.19
N ASP A 138 -9.58 -29.70 -5.63
CA ASP A 138 -10.59 -30.09 -6.60
C ASP A 138 -9.94 -30.30 -7.99
N GLU A 139 -10.57 -31.10 -8.86
CA GLU A 139 -10.06 -31.47 -10.17
C GLU A 139 -9.76 -30.24 -11.04
N VAL A 140 -10.62 -29.22 -10.97
CA VAL A 140 -10.44 -27.94 -11.67
C VAL A 140 -9.19 -27.21 -11.18
N GLN A 141 -8.90 -27.28 -9.87
CA GLN A 141 -7.74 -26.62 -9.27
C GLN A 141 -6.44 -27.38 -9.59
N ALA A 142 -6.48 -28.70 -9.57
CA ALA A 142 -5.36 -29.56 -9.93
C ALA A 142 -4.94 -29.33 -11.40
N ARG A 143 -5.89 -29.34 -12.34
CA ARG A 143 -5.63 -29.04 -13.76
C ARG A 143 -5.04 -27.64 -13.96
N ALA A 144 -5.52 -26.64 -13.21
CA ALA A 144 -5.00 -25.27 -13.29
C ALA A 144 -3.58 -25.14 -12.71
N ALA A 145 -3.23 -25.88 -11.66
CA ALA A 145 -1.89 -25.90 -11.08
C ALA A 145 -0.88 -26.60 -12.02
N VAL A 146 -1.23 -27.77 -12.55
CA VAL A 146 -0.42 -28.51 -13.52
C VAL A 146 -0.14 -27.66 -14.76
N ARG A 147 -1.19 -27.01 -15.31
CA ARG A 147 -1.03 -26.14 -16.48
C ARG A 147 -0.02 -25.01 -16.23
N ARG A 148 -0.07 -24.36 -15.07
CA ARG A 148 0.86 -23.26 -14.71
C ARG A 148 2.29 -23.74 -14.58
N LEU A 149 2.53 -24.87 -13.92
CA LEU A 149 3.87 -25.43 -13.76
C LEU A 149 4.46 -25.94 -15.08
N LYS A 150 3.61 -26.45 -15.98
CA LYS A 150 4.00 -26.80 -17.34
C LYS A 150 4.34 -25.56 -18.18
N GLU A 151 3.52 -24.51 -18.10
CA GLU A 151 3.80 -23.21 -18.75
C GLU A 151 5.08 -22.56 -18.20
N ALA A 152 5.42 -22.79 -16.93
CA ALA A 152 6.67 -22.35 -16.30
C ALA A 152 7.88 -23.24 -16.63
N GLY A 153 7.71 -24.34 -17.38
CA GLY A 153 8.78 -25.26 -17.76
C GLY A 153 9.30 -26.13 -16.62
N GLN A 154 8.52 -26.33 -15.56
CA GLN A 154 8.87 -27.16 -14.40
C GLN A 154 8.29 -28.58 -14.45
N LEU A 155 7.33 -28.82 -15.35
CA LEU A 155 6.73 -30.14 -15.59
C LEU A 155 6.83 -30.53 -17.05
N ARG A 156 7.02 -31.82 -17.29
CA ARG A 156 6.95 -32.47 -18.60
C ARG A 156 5.81 -33.49 -18.60
N ASP A 157 5.10 -33.58 -19.72
CA ASP A 157 4.17 -34.70 -19.94
C ASP A 157 4.99 -35.94 -20.32
N VAL A 158 4.70 -37.05 -19.63
CA VAL A 158 5.19 -38.39 -19.92
C VAL A 158 4.03 -39.20 -20.52
N GLU A 159 4.35 -40.19 -21.35
CA GLU A 159 3.34 -41.08 -21.94
C GLU A 159 2.47 -41.73 -20.85
N GLY A 160 1.16 -41.84 -21.11
CA GLY A 160 0.20 -42.45 -20.20
C GLY A 160 -0.53 -41.51 -19.24
N GLY A 161 -0.45 -40.19 -19.43
CA GLY A 161 -1.15 -39.19 -18.58
C GLY A 161 -0.34 -38.71 -17.37
N LEU A 162 0.89 -39.20 -17.23
CA LEU A 162 1.78 -38.86 -16.12
C LEU A 162 2.51 -37.54 -16.35
N TYR A 163 2.73 -36.81 -15.26
CA TYR A 163 3.55 -35.60 -15.23
C TYR A 163 4.85 -35.89 -14.49
N GLU A 164 5.97 -35.42 -15.05
CA GLU A 164 7.30 -35.54 -14.46
C GLU A 164 7.90 -34.16 -14.18
N LEU A 165 8.48 -34.00 -13.00
CA LEU A 165 9.20 -32.81 -12.59
C LEU A 165 10.56 -32.73 -13.31
N ILE A 166 10.88 -31.56 -13.86
CA ILE A 166 12.14 -31.29 -14.58
C ILE A 166 13.21 -30.80 -13.61
#